data_AF-A0A2V6YWK5-F1
#
_entry.id   AF-A0A2V6YWK5-F1
#
_cell.length_a   1.000
_cell.length_b   1.000
_cell.length_c   1.000
_cell.angle_alpha   90.00
_cell.angle_beta   90.00
_cell.angle_gamma   90.00
#
_symmetry.space_group_name_H-M   'P 1'
#
loop_
_entity.id
_entity.type
_entity.pdbx_description
1 polymer ?
#
loop_
_entity_poly.entity_id
_entity_poly.type
_entity_poly.pdbx_seq_one_letter_code
_entity_poly.pdbx_strand_id
1 'polypeptide(L)'
;MNNRIQVFKKDGTFVREFVVAPATRGNGSVWDLDVSHDAPQTWLYNADGENSHIWTLLRDNGQIVGKFGRHGRQAGQLHWVHNLAVDSKGNVYTAEVDSGKRAQQFVFKGVGPAEP
;
A
#
# COMPACT_ATOMS: atom_id res chain seq x y z
N MET A 1 3.42 10.16 14.59
CA MET A 1 2.71 9.77 13.35
C MET A 1 3.67 9.03 12.46
N ASN A 2 3.28 7.87 11.91
CA ASN A 2 4.16 7.11 11.04
C ASN A 2 3.76 7.29 9.56
N ASN A 3 4.43 8.22 8.87
CA ASN A 3 4.20 8.50 7.46
C ASN A 3 5.39 8.06 6.59
N ARG A 4 6.20 7.12 7.06
CA ARG A 4 7.48 6.79 6.40
C ARG A 4 7.68 5.30 6.18
N ILE A 5 8.30 4.99 5.04
CA ILE A 5 8.84 3.68 4.70
C ILE A 5 10.36 3.78 4.82
N GLN A 6 10.99 2.84 5.51
CA GLN A 6 12.44 2.84 5.71
C GLN A 6 13.07 1.63 5.01
N VAL A 7 14.18 1.87 4.32
CA VAL A 7 14.93 0.85 3.58
C VAL A 7 16.20 0.55 4.34
N PHE A 8 16.40 -0.72 4.65
CA PHE A 8 17.58 -1.22 5.33
C PHE A 8 18.28 -2.27 4.48
N LYS A 9 19.59 -2.39 4.64
CA LYS A 9 20.33 -3.58 4.24
C LYS A 9 19.96 -4.74 5.16
N LYS A 10 20.29 -5.97 4.74
CA LYS A 10 20.04 -7.19 5.56
C LYS A 10 20.79 -7.19 6.90
N ASP A 11 21.87 -6.43 7.00
CA ASP A 11 22.63 -6.24 8.26
C ASP A 11 22.01 -5.16 9.18
N GLY A 12 20.89 -4.55 8.79
CA GLY A 12 20.23 -3.49 9.55
C GLY A 12 20.74 -2.08 9.27
N THR A 13 21.72 -1.88 8.39
CA THR A 13 22.20 -0.55 8.01
C THR A 13 21.09 0.23 7.29
N PHE A 14 20.74 1.40 7.82
CA PHE A 14 19.81 2.32 7.16
C PHE A 14 20.37 2.81 5.81
N VAL A 15 19.54 2.76 4.77
CA VAL A 15 19.90 3.24 3.44
C VAL A 15 19.21 4.57 3.16
N ARG A 16 17.89 4.62 3.32
CA ARG A 16 17.05 5.78 3.02
C ARG A 16 15.64 5.57 3.54
N GLU A 17 14.83 6.62 3.45
CA GLU A 17 13.40 6.56 3.71
C GLU A 17 12.59 7.34 2.67
N PHE A 18 11.32 6.98 2.58
CA PHE A 18 10.31 7.68 1.79
C PHE A 18 9.24 8.21 2.72
N VAL A 19 8.81 9.46 2.52
CA VAL A 19 7.65 10.02 3.21
C VAL A 19 6.43 9.85 2.30
N VAL A 20 5.42 9.12 2.77
CA VAL A 20 4.18 8.85 2.04
C VAL A 20 3.08 9.73 2.62
N ALA A 21 2.38 10.49 1.79
CA ALA A 21 1.25 11.34 2.19
C ALA A 21 1.51 12.15 3.49
N PRO A 22 2.49 13.08 3.49
CA PRO A 22 2.95 13.76 4.71
C PRO A 22 1.88 14.54 5.48
N ALA A 23 0.81 14.94 4.80
CA ALA A 23 -0.33 15.64 5.39
C ALA A 23 -1.27 14.72 6.20
N THR A 24 -1.08 13.40 6.15
CA THR A 24 -1.90 12.42 6.87
C THR A 24 -1.78 12.62 8.37
N ARG A 25 -2.94 12.68 9.04
CA ARG A 25 -3.12 12.87 10.48
C ARG A 25 -3.50 11.53 11.17
N GLY A 26 -3.92 11.55 12.43
CA GLY A 26 -4.13 10.34 13.25
C GLY A 26 -2.92 9.41 13.43
N ASN A 27 -3.03 8.18 12.94
CA ASN A 27 -2.00 7.15 13.11
C ASN A 27 -0.89 7.22 12.05
N GLY A 28 -1.14 7.94 10.95
CA GLY A 28 -0.24 8.10 9.83
C GLY A 28 -0.59 7.20 8.64
N SER A 29 0.18 7.33 7.56
CA SER A 29 -0.14 6.78 6.24
C SER A 29 0.48 5.43 5.91
N VAL A 30 1.36 4.90 6.77
CA VAL A 30 2.12 3.66 6.49
C VAL A 30 1.86 2.63 7.58
N TRP A 31 0.96 1.67 7.31
CA TRP A 31 0.57 0.62 8.27
C TRP A 31 1.12 -0.77 7.90
N ASP A 32 1.09 -1.11 6.61
CA ASP A 32 1.64 -2.37 6.08
C ASP A 32 2.11 -2.21 4.64
N LEU A 33 3.01 -3.09 4.21
CA LEU A 33 3.75 -2.96 2.96
C LEU A 33 3.96 -4.34 2.32
N ASP A 34 3.81 -4.42 1.01
CA ASP A 34 4.29 -5.57 0.23
C ASP A 34 4.77 -5.10 -1.15
N VAL A 35 5.48 -5.97 -1.86
CA VAL A 35 6.10 -5.67 -3.14
C VAL A 35 5.48 -6.47 -4.25
N SER A 36 5.58 -5.97 -5.48
CA SER A 36 5.20 -6.75 -6.65
C SER A 36 6.12 -7.95 -6.88
N HIS A 37 5.57 -8.98 -7.50
CA HIS A 37 6.25 -10.25 -7.80
C HIS A 37 6.89 -10.30 -9.21
N ASP A 38 6.97 -9.17 -9.92
CA ASP A 38 7.84 -9.07 -11.08
C ASP A 38 9.32 -9.14 -10.66
N ALA A 39 10.19 -9.58 -11.57
CA ALA A 39 11.60 -9.81 -11.25
C ALA A 39 12.33 -8.61 -10.61
N PRO A 40 12.15 -7.35 -11.07
CA PRO A 40 12.76 -6.20 -10.39
C PRO A 40 11.99 -5.73 -9.15
N GLN A 41 10.81 -6.29 -8.85
CA GLN A 41 9.89 -5.81 -7.81
C GLN A 41 9.61 -4.30 -7.99
N THR A 42 9.20 -3.90 -9.19
CA THR A 42 9.05 -2.49 -9.57
C THR A 42 8.17 -1.70 -8.59
N TRP A 43 7.13 -2.34 -8.04
CA TRP A 43 6.11 -1.68 -7.25
C TRP A 43 6.22 -2.02 -5.77
N LEU A 44 5.91 -1.03 -4.95
CA LEU A 44 5.61 -1.18 -3.54
C LEU A 44 4.15 -0.79 -3.32
N TYR A 45 3.41 -1.63 -2.60
CA TYR A 45 2.06 -1.37 -2.16
C TYR A 45 2.07 -1.01 -0.68
N ASN A 46 1.37 0.07 -0.31
CA ASN A 46 1.30 0.55 1.06
C ASN A 46 -0.16 0.67 1.51
N ALA A 47 -0.50 0.02 2.62
CA ALA A 47 -1.78 0.20 3.29
C ALA A 47 -1.77 1.53 4.06
N ASP A 48 -2.60 2.46 3.61
CA ASP A 48 -2.91 3.69 4.33
C ASP A 48 -4.26 3.52 5.03
N GLY A 49 -4.19 2.96 6.23
CA GLY A 49 -5.39 2.66 7.01
C GLY A 49 -6.11 3.90 7.52
N GLU A 50 -5.38 5.00 7.75
CA GLU A 50 -5.96 6.28 8.15
C GLU A 50 -6.83 6.84 7.01
N ASN A 51 -6.30 6.85 5.79
CA ASN A 51 -7.01 7.38 4.63
C ASN A 51 -7.81 6.32 3.85
N SER A 52 -7.88 5.09 4.35
CA SER A 52 -8.66 3.97 3.81
C SER A 52 -8.41 3.65 2.33
N HIS A 53 -7.14 3.60 1.93
CA HIS A 53 -6.76 3.20 0.56
C HIS A 53 -5.37 2.54 0.52
N ILE A 54 -5.07 1.92 -0.61
CA ILE A 54 -3.75 1.35 -0.90
C ILE A 54 -3.03 2.28 -1.87
N TRP A 55 -1.84 2.72 -1.51
CA TRP A 55 -0.94 3.43 -2.43
C TRP A 55 -0.14 2.44 -3.26
N THR A 56 0.12 2.79 -4.52
CA THR A 56 1.13 2.14 -5.36
C THR A 56 2.29 3.11 -5.55
N LEU A 57 3.50 2.66 -5.24
CA LEU A 57 4.72 3.44 -5.30
C LEU A 57 5.75 2.73 -6.18
N LEU A 58 6.61 3.49 -6.84
CA LEU A 58 7.86 2.95 -7.39
C LEU A 58 8.78 2.56 -6.24
N ARG A 59 9.26 1.31 -6.23
CA ARG A 59 10.14 0.80 -5.16
C ARG A 59 11.51 1.47 -5.18
N ASP A 60 11.97 1.92 -6.34
CA ASP A 60 13.29 2.49 -6.54
C ASP A 60 13.44 3.91 -5.98
N ASN A 61 12.37 4.68 -5.81
CA ASN A 61 12.45 6.07 -5.38
C ASN A 61 11.28 6.54 -4.48
N GLY A 62 10.27 5.69 -4.26
CA GLY A 62 9.11 5.99 -3.42
C GLY A 62 8.11 6.95 -4.08
N GLN A 63 8.20 7.19 -5.38
CA GLN A 63 7.23 8.01 -6.10
C GLN A 63 5.87 7.31 -6.11
N ILE A 64 4.84 8.00 -5.62
CA ILE A 64 3.46 7.54 -5.72
C ILE A 64 3.03 7.61 -7.20
N VAL A 65 2.58 6.48 -7.73
CA VAL A 65 2.10 6.35 -9.12
C VAL A 65 0.61 6.08 -9.21
N GLY A 66 -0.03 5.76 -8.10
CA GLY A 66 -1.47 5.49 -8.07
C GLY A 66 -1.97 5.14 -6.68
N LYS A 67 -3.29 4.99 -6.60
CA LYS A 67 -3.98 4.46 -5.43
C LYS A 67 -5.29 3.80 -5.81
N PHE A 68 -5.77 2.91 -4.97
CA PHE A 68 -7.12 2.36 -5.08
C PHE A 68 -7.71 2.12 -3.69
N GLY A 69 -9.05 2.07 -3.63
CA GLY A 69 -9.77 2.07 -2.37
C GLY A 69 -10.24 3.47 -1.96
N ARG A 70 -11.27 3.49 -1.13
CA ARG A 70 -11.78 4.69 -0.44
C ARG A 70 -12.54 4.23 0.80
N HIS A 71 -12.78 5.13 1.74
CA HIS A 71 -13.55 4.79 2.94
C HIS A 71 -14.92 4.18 2.60
N GLY A 72 -15.28 3.10 3.30
CA GLY A 72 -16.61 2.51 3.26
C GLY A 72 -16.60 0.98 3.38
N ARG A 73 -17.76 0.37 3.16
CA ARG A 73 -18.00 -1.07 3.44
C ARG A 73 -18.42 -1.89 2.21
N GLN A 74 -18.54 -1.26 1.05
CA GLN A 74 -18.88 -1.93 -0.20
C GLN A 74 -17.62 -2.51 -0.88
N ALA A 75 -17.82 -3.27 -1.96
CA ALA A 75 -16.73 -3.80 -2.76
C ALA A 75 -15.80 -2.67 -3.25
N GLY A 76 -14.50 -2.83 -3.03
CA GLY A 76 -13.49 -1.83 -3.38
C GLY A 76 -13.46 -0.59 -2.48
N GLN A 77 -14.29 -0.53 -1.43
CA GLN A 77 -14.15 0.40 -0.32
C GLN A 77 -13.43 -0.29 0.83
N LEU A 78 -12.76 0.45 1.70
CA LEU A 78 -11.97 -0.07 2.81
C LEU A 78 -12.37 0.64 4.10
N HIS A 79 -12.32 -0.10 5.21
CA HIS A 79 -12.53 0.43 6.55
C HIS A 79 -11.48 -0.15 7.49
N TRP A 80 -10.56 0.67 8.00
CA TRP A 80 -9.46 0.19 8.85
C TRP A 80 -8.64 -0.93 8.20
N VAL A 81 -8.22 -0.72 6.95
CA VAL A 81 -7.29 -1.64 6.28
C VAL A 81 -5.97 -1.63 7.05
N HIS A 82 -5.56 -2.81 7.51
CA HIS A 82 -4.38 -2.95 8.35
C HIS A 82 -3.30 -3.79 7.69
N ASN A 83 -3.68 -4.75 6.86
CA ASN A 83 -2.72 -5.59 6.17
C ASN A 83 -2.99 -5.68 4.67
N LEU A 84 -1.93 -5.94 3.92
CA LEU A 84 -2.01 -6.32 2.52
C LEU A 84 -1.03 -7.43 2.17
N ALA A 85 -1.33 -8.18 1.12
CA ALA A 85 -0.42 -9.15 0.51
C ALA A 85 -0.63 -9.18 -1.01
N VAL A 86 0.43 -9.40 -1.77
CA VAL A 86 0.40 -9.49 -3.23
C VAL A 86 0.64 -10.93 -3.64
N ASP A 87 -0.15 -11.49 -4.55
CA ASP A 87 0.13 -12.83 -5.08
C ASP A 87 1.06 -12.78 -6.30
N SER A 88 1.49 -13.95 -6.78
CA SER A 88 2.35 -14.08 -7.96
C SER A 88 1.68 -13.67 -9.28
N LYS A 89 0.37 -13.44 -9.28
CA LYS A 89 -0.40 -12.91 -10.42
C LYS A 89 -0.59 -11.39 -10.32
N GLY A 90 -0.05 -10.76 -9.28
CA GLY A 90 -0.16 -9.33 -9.01
C GLY A 90 -1.45 -8.90 -8.33
N ASN A 91 -2.33 -9.83 -7.94
CA ASN A 91 -3.54 -9.47 -7.21
C ASN A 91 -3.17 -9.01 -5.80
N VAL A 92 -3.87 -7.97 -5.33
CA VAL A 92 -3.68 -7.44 -3.97
C VAL A 92 -4.81 -7.94 -3.09
N TYR A 93 -4.44 -8.54 -1.96
CA TYR A 93 -5.34 -8.94 -0.90
C TYR A 93 -5.22 -7.94 0.23
N THR A 94 -6.34 -7.51 0.80
CA THR A 94 -6.36 -6.61 1.96
C THR A 94 -7.12 -7.24 3.10
N ALA A 95 -6.71 -6.98 4.34
CA ALA A 95 -7.45 -7.35 5.54
C ALA A 95 -7.75 -6.11 6.39
N GLU A 96 -8.99 -6.05 6.86
CA GLU A 96 -9.54 -4.95 7.65
C GLU A 96 -9.75 -5.39 9.10
N VAL A 97 -9.32 -4.55 10.05
CA VAL A 97 -9.47 -4.77 11.50
C VAL A 97 -10.67 -4.01 12.07
N ASP A 98 -10.76 -3.95 13.40
CA ASP A 98 -11.87 -3.33 14.13
C ASP A 98 -13.24 -3.89 13.70
N SER A 99 -14.11 -3.06 13.14
CA SER A 99 -15.45 -3.42 12.70
C SER A 99 -15.51 -3.70 11.20
N GLY A 100 -14.38 -3.60 10.48
CA GLY A 100 -14.28 -3.97 9.06
C GLY A 100 -14.37 -5.48 8.89
N LYS A 101 -13.55 -6.24 9.64
CA LYS A 101 -13.55 -7.71 9.76
C LYS A 101 -13.73 -8.44 8.43
N ARG A 102 -13.03 -7.96 7.40
CA ARG A 102 -13.22 -8.39 6.01
C ARG A 102 -11.86 -8.55 5.33
N ALA A 103 -11.78 -9.56 4.47
CA ALA A 103 -10.75 -9.66 3.45
C ALA A 103 -11.34 -9.31 2.08
N GLN A 104 -10.56 -8.62 1.25
CA GLN A 104 -10.92 -8.34 -0.15
C GLN A 104 -9.77 -8.71 -1.06
N GLN A 105 -10.10 -9.16 -2.27
CA GLN A 105 -9.15 -9.37 -3.36
C GLN A 105 -9.39 -8.32 -4.45
N PHE A 106 -8.32 -7.65 -4.84
CA PHE A 106 -8.26 -6.71 -5.96
C PHE A 106 -7.53 -7.37 -7.11
N VAL A 107 -8.28 -7.64 -8.18
CA VAL A 107 -7.75 -8.37 -9.34
C VAL A 107 -6.86 -7.44 -10.16
N PHE A 108 -5.63 -7.87 -10.42
CA PHE A 108 -4.74 -7.15 -11.31
C PHE A 108 -5.26 -7.19 -12.74
N LYS A 109 -5.39 -6.02 -13.36
CA LYS A 109 -5.88 -5.87 -14.74
C LYS A 109 -4.79 -5.44 -15.73
N GLY A 110 -3.53 -5.45 -15.31
CA GLY A 110 -2.41 -4.94 -16.08
C GLY A 110 -2.01 -3.52 -15.66
N VAL A 111 -0.89 -3.06 -16.21
CA VAL A 111 -0.41 -1.68 -16.06
C VAL A 111 -1.05 -0.85 -17.18
N GLY A 112 -2.03 -0.01 -16.83
CA GLY A 112 -2.62 0.96 -17.75
C GLY A 112 -1.90 2.31 -17.70
N PRO A 113 -2.14 3.21 -18.67
CA PRO A 113 -1.80 4.62 -18.49
C PRO A 113 -2.52 5.14 -17.24
N ALA A 114 -1.86 6.01 -16.47
CA ALA A 114 -2.53 6.73 -15.38
C ALA A 114 -3.75 7.46 -15.97
N GLU A 115 -4.94 7.25 -15.42
CA GLU A 115 -6.10 8.07 -15.78
C GLU A 115 -5.75 9.54 -15.47
N PRO A 116 -6.13 10.49 -16.35
CA PRO A 116 -5.79 11.90 -16.21
C PRO A 116 -6.34 12.55 -14.93
#